data_AF-A0A7C3GPI7-F1
#
_entry.id   AF-A0A7C3GPI7-F1
#
_cell.length_a   1.000
_cell.length_b   1.000
_cell.length_c   1.000
_cell.angle_alpha   90.00
_cell.angle_beta   90.00
_cell.angle_gamma   90.00
#
_symmetry.space_group_name_H-M   'P 1'
#
loop_
_entity.id
_entity.type
_entity.pdbx_description
1 polymer ?
#
loop_
_entity_poly.entity_id
_entity_poly.type
_entity_poly.pdbx_seq_one_letter_code
_entity_poly.pdbx_strand_id
1 'polypeptide(L)'
;MKQSVIIASKNPVKINAVRIAFEKMFPNSNFEFEGVSVSSEVSDQPMTNEETLTGAINRTKNARVNFPTADFWLGIEGGIERVGEEMSTFAWVVVQSKTKMGKAKTAAFFLPPKVVELINEGMELGEADDVVFGHSNSKQ
;
A
#
# COMPACT_ATOMS: atom_id res chain seq x y z
N MET A 1 9.01 -20.73 17.77
CA MET A 1 9.11 -20.65 16.29
C MET A 1 8.73 -19.26 15.85
N LYS A 2 9.37 -18.74 14.81
CA LYS A 2 9.11 -17.41 14.26
C LYS A 2 7.98 -17.53 13.23
N GLN A 3 6.96 -16.67 13.30
CA GLN A 3 5.87 -16.65 12.33
C GLN A 3 6.27 -15.83 11.11
N SER A 4 5.87 -16.25 9.93
CA SER A 4 6.26 -15.62 8.66
C SER A 4 5.20 -14.64 8.16
N VAL A 5 5.66 -13.45 7.76
CA VAL A 5 4.83 -12.34 7.30
C VAL A 5 5.33 -11.88 5.94
N ILE A 6 4.54 -12.12 4.90
CA ILE A 6 4.86 -11.72 3.53
C ILE A 6 4.19 -10.38 3.23
N ILE A 7 4.99 -9.38 2.90
CA ILE A 7 4.52 -8.06 2.47
C ILE A 7 4.61 -8.02 0.95
N ALA A 8 3.48 -7.79 0.29
CA ALA A 8 3.36 -7.66 -1.17
C ALA A 8 3.92 -6.33 -1.71
N SER A 9 5.09 -5.93 -1.20
CA SER A 9 5.87 -4.80 -1.68
C SER A 9 7.34 -4.95 -1.28
N LYS A 10 8.24 -4.47 -2.14
CA LYS A 10 9.66 -4.28 -1.82
C LYS A 10 9.99 -2.89 -1.26
N ASN A 11 9.02 -2.00 -1.16
CA ASN A 11 9.24 -0.67 -0.61
C ASN A 11 9.62 -0.80 0.90
N PRO A 12 10.77 -0.24 1.32
CA PRO A 12 11.26 -0.36 2.69
C PRO A 12 10.36 0.34 3.72
N VAL A 13 9.71 1.45 3.37
CA VAL A 13 8.74 2.15 4.23
C VAL A 13 7.53 1.26 4.50
N LYS A 14 6.98 0.59 3.47
CA LYS A 14 5.86 -0.35 3.63
C LYS A 14 6.23 -1.55 4.50
N ILE A 15 7.40 -2.15 4.28
CA ILE A 15 7.91 -3.26 5.10
C ILE A 15 8.09 -2.81 6.56
N ASN A 16 8.65 -1.63 6.76
CA ASN A 16 8.88 -1.05 8.08
C ASN A 16 7.57 -0.75 8.82
N ALA A 17 6.57 -0.21 8.14
CA ALA A 17 5.24 0.04 8.70
C ALA A 17 4.58 -1.26 9.20
N VAL A 18 4.63 -2.33 8.40
CA VAL A 18 4.10 -3.65 8.80
C VAL A 18 4.83 -4.19 10.01
N ARG A 19 6.16 -4.16 10.02
CA ARG A 19 6.97 -4.66 11.14
C ARG A 19 6.63 -3.95 12.45
N ILE A 20 6.62 -2.61 12.43
CA ILE A 20 6.25 -1.81 13.61
C ILE A 20 4.83 -2.15 14.09
N ALA A 21 3.88 -2.31 13.17
CA ALA A 21 2.50 -2.64 13.53
C ALA A 21 2.38 -4.03 14.18
N PHE A 22 3.04 -5.05 13.63
CA PHE A 22 3.03 -6.41 14.17
C PHE A 22 3.71 -6.49 15.53
N GLU A 23 4.89 -5.87 15.68
CA GLU A 23 5.63 -5.85 16.94
C GLU A 23 4.84 -5.12 18.05
N LYS A 24 4.12 -4.03 17.71
CA LYS A 24 3.26 -3.33 18.67
C LYS A 24 2.01 -4.12 19.05
N MET A 25 1.36 -4.77 18.09
CA MET A 25 0.12 -5.52 18.35
C MET A 25 0.40 -6.84 19.08
N PHE A 26 1.55 -7.47 18.83
CA PHE A 26 1.91 -8.79 19.35
C PHE A 26 3.30 -8.76 20.00
N PRO A 27 3.48 -8.03 21.13
CA PRO A 27 4.81 -7.76 21.71
C PRO A 27 5.56 -9.01 22.20
N ASN A 28 4.84 -10.11 22.45
CA ASN A 28 5.42 -11.38 22.91
C ASN A 28 5.54 -12.42 21.78
N SER A 29 5.35 -12.02 20.53
CA SER A 29 5.45 -12.89 19.35
C SER A 29 6.65 -12.51 18.49
N ASN A 30 7.30 -13.51 17.92
CA ASN A 30 8.43 -13.31 17.01
C ASN A 30 7.98 -13.48 15.56
N PHE A 31 8.26 -12.49 14.72
CA PHE A 31 7.90 -12.48 13.30
C PHE A 31 9.10 -12.29 12.39
N GLU A 32 9.05 -12.94 11.23
CA GLU A 32 9.96 -12.74 10.10
C GLU A 32 9.21 -12.03 8.98
N PHE A 33 9.79 -10.95 8.48
CA PHE A 33 9.16 -10.09 7.48
C PHE A 33 9.93 -10.23 6.17
N GLU A 34 9.22 -10.55 5.09
CA GLU A 34 9.79 -10.64 3.75
C GLU A 34 8.98 -9.75 2.79
N GLY A 35 9.66 -8.84 2.10
CA GLY A 35 9.08 -8.00 1.06
C GLY A 35 9.20 -8.64 -0.32
N VAL A 36 8.07 -8.85 -1.00
CA VAL A 36 8.01 -9.53 -2.30
C VAL A 36 7.36 -8.65 -3.37
N SER A 37 7.69 -8.93 -4.63
CA SER A 37 7.05 -8.27 -5.78
C SER A 37 5.93 -9.17 -6.33
N VAL A 38 4.70 -8.67 -6.31
CA VAL A 38 3.52 -9.31 -6.91
C VAL A 38 2.64 -8.26 -7.57
N SER A 39 1.92 -8.64 -8.63
CA SER A 39 1.02 -7.73 -9.36
C SER A 39 -0.18 -7.31 -8.52
N SER A 40 -0.60 -6.05 -8.67
CA SER A 40 -1.89 -5.52 -8.18
C SER A 40 -3.03 -5.77 -9.16
N GLU A 41 -2.73 -6.06 -10.43
CA GLU A 41 -3.72 -6.26 -11.51
C GLU A 41 -4.67 -5.05 -11.70
N VAL A 42 -4.24 -3.85 -11.30
CA VAL A 42 -4.89 -2.56 -11.52
C VAL A 42 -3.84 -1.54 -12.00
N SER A 43 -4.25 -0.29 -12.27
CA SER A 43 -3.33 0.79 -12.64
C SER A 43 -2.20 0.98 -11.62
N ASP A 44 -1.02 1.41 -12.09
CA ASP A 44 0.10 1.81 -11.22
C ASP A 44 -0.24 3.03 -10.34
N GLN A 45 -1.19 3.85 -10.80
CA GLN A 45 -1.82 4.94 -10.05
C GLN A 45 -3.34 4.68 -9.97
N PRO A 46 -3.83 3.97 -8.93
CA PRO A 46 -5.27 3.79 -8.72
C PRO A 46 -5.97 5.13 -8.49
N MET A 47 -7.05 5.38 -9.26
CA MET A 47 -7.74 6.68 -9.31
C MET A 47 -9.06 6.71 -8.51
N THR A 48 -9.42 5.58 -7.89
CA THR A 48 -10.63 5.46 -7.09
C THR A 48 -10.37 4.65 -5.81
N ASN A 49 -11.20 4.86 -4.79
CA ASN A 49 -11.17 4.05 -3.57
C ASN A 49 -11.38 2.56 -3.85
N GLU A 50 -12.26 2.21 -4.80
CA GLU A 50 -12.56 0.81 -5.15
C GLU A 50 -11.39 0.13 -5.88
N GLU A 51 -10.78 0.82 -6.86
CA GLU A 51 -9.60 0.31 -7.56
C GLU A 51 -8.42 0.13 -6.60
N THR A 52 -8.19 1.08 -5.71
CA THR A 52 -7.13 1.02 -4.70
C THR A 52 -7.33 -0.18 -3.77
N LEU A 53 -8.56 -0.40 -3.28
CA LEU A 53 -8.88 -1.57 -2.47
C LEU A 53 -8.68 -2.88 -3.24
N THR A 54 -9.10 -2.90 -4.51
CA THR A 54 -8.94 -4.05 -5.41
C THR A 54 -7.46 -4.40 -5.57
N GLY A 55 -6.60 -3.41 -5.85
CA GLY A 55 -5.15 -3.59 -5.93
C GLY A 55 -4.55 -4.18 -4.65
N ALA A 56 -4.93 -3.65 -3.47
CA ALA A 56 -4.46 -4.18 -2.19
C ALA A 56 -4.89 -5.63 -1.95
N ILE A 57 -6.13 -6.00 -2.31
CA ILE A 57 -6.64 -7.38 -2.21
C ILE A 57 -5.90 -8.30 -3.17
N ASN A 58 -5.72 -7.89 -4.43
CA ASN A 58 -5.05 -8.68 -5.46
C ASN A 58 -3.59 -8.95 -5.06
N ARG A 59 -2.87 -7.92 -4.63
CA ARG A 59 -1.51 -8.09 -4.09
C ARG A 59 -1.46 -9.09 -2.95
N THR A 60 -2.39 -9.00 -1.99
CA THR A 60 -2.47 -9.92 -0.85
C THR A 60 -2.71 -11.37 -1.30
N LYS A 61 -3.66 -11.58 -2.21
CA LYS A 61 -3.99 -12.90 -2.76
C LYS A 61 -2.84 -13.48 -3.57
N ASN A 62 -2.19 -12.67 -4.41
CA ASN A 62 -1.07 -13.09 -5.25
C ASN A 62 0.15 -13.45 -4.39
N ALA A 63 0.42 -12.69 -3.33
CA ALA A 63 1.42 -13.07 -2.33
C ALA A 63 1.09 -14.42 -1.69
N ARG A 64 -0.18 -14.69 -1.35
CA ARG A 64 -0.59 -15.98 -0.80
C ARG A 64 -0.41 -17.14 -1.76
N VAL A 65 -0.73 -16.95 -3.05
CA VAL A 65 -0.54 -17.97 -4.08
C VAL A 65 0.94 -18.31 -4.24
N ASN A 66 1.82 -17.29 -4.27
CA ASN A 66 3.25 -17.48 -4.50
C ASN A 66 4.00 -17.98 -3.25
N PHE A 67 3.51 -17.67 -2.04
CA PHE A 67 4.14 -18.03 -0.76
C PHE A 67 3.14 -18.73 0.17
N PRO A 68 2.64 -19.94 -0.19
CA PRO A 68 1.48 -20.57 0.45
C PRO A 68 1.74 -21.06 1.88
N THR A 69 3.00 -21.21 2.27
CA THR A 69 3.40 -21.73 3.59
C THR A 69 3.47 -20.65 4.67
N ALA A 70 3.33 -19.37 4.30
CA ALA A 70 3.44 -18.28 5.27
C ALA A 70 2.27 -18.24 6.28
N ASP A 71 2.43 -17.45 7.34
CA ASP A 71 1.39 -17.28 8.36
C ASP A 71 0.49 -16.07 8.08
N PHE A 72 1.06 -15.01 7.51
CA PHE A 72 0.35 -13.80 7.10
C PHE A 72 0.81 -13.27 5.74
N TRP A 73 -0.12 -12.66 5.00
CA TRP A 73 0.12 -11.95 3.74
C TRP A 73 -0.48 -10.55 3.80
N LEU A 74 0.24 -9.55 3.32
CA LEU A 74 -0.18 -8.16 3.40
C LEU A 74 -0.08 -7.42 2.08
N GLY A 75 -1.12 -6.67 1.73
CA GLY A 75 -1.14 -5.70 0.66
C GLY A 75 -1.32 -4.29 1.22
N ILE A 76 -0.48 -3.35 0.78
CA ILE A 76 -0.63 -1.91 1.08
C ILE A 76 -0.62 -1.18 -0.25
N GLU A 77 -1.77 -0.62 -0.65
CA GLU A 77 -1.92 0.11 -1.91
C GLU A 77 -2.30 1.55 -1.63
N GLY A 78 -1.49 2.48 -2.15
CA GLY A 78 -1.82 3.89 -2.16
C GLY A 78 -2.68 4.21 -3.38
N GLY A 79 -3.57 5.18 -3.24
CA GLY A 79 -4.40 5.64 -4.33
C GLY A 79 -4.82 7.08 -4.14
N ILE A 80 -5.47 7.61 -5.17
CA ILE A 80 -6.07 8.94 -5.16
C ILE A 80 -7.55 8.83 -5.50
N GLU A 81 -8.34 9.80 -5.05
CA GLU A 81 -9.76 9.90 -5.34
C GLU A 81 -10.12 11.36 -5.53
N ARG A 82 -10.82 11.64 -6.64
CA ARG A 82 -11.34 12.97 -6.93
C ARG A 82 -12.57 13.25 -6.07
N VAL A 83 -12.59 14.40 -5.41
CA VAL A 83 -13.69 14.88 -4.57
C VAL A 83 -14.06 16.27 -5.07
N GLY A 84 -15.00 16.32 -6.03
CA GLY A 84 -15.31 17.56 -6.75
C GLY A 84 -14.12 18.04 -7.60
N GLU A 85 -13.70 19.28 -7.38
CA GLU A 85 -12.52 19.86 -8.05
C GLU A 85 -11.20 19.48 -7.38
N GLU A 86 -11.25 19.00 -6.13
CA GLU A 86 -10.10 18.59 -5.35
C GLU A 86 -9.76 17.11 -5.56
N MET A 87 -8.60 16.71 -5.05
CA MET A 87 -8.15 15.33 -5.06
C MET A 87 -7.58 14.98 -3.70
N SER A 88 -7.96 13.82 -3.18
CA SER A 88 -7.44 13.28 -1.92
C SER A 88 -6.59 12.04 -2.18
N THR A 89 -5.63 11.77 -1.32
CA THR A 89 -4.84 10.54 -1.32
C THR A 89 -4.99 9.77 -0.01
N PHE A 90 -4.92 8.45 -0.10
CA PHE A 90 -5.04 7.50 1.01
C PHE A 90 -4.37 6.18 0.64
N ALA A 91 -4.34 5.24 1.58
CA ALA A 91 -3.96 3.86 1.31
C ALA A 91 -4.96 2.86 1.90
N TRP A 92 -5.09 1.71 1.22
CA TRP A 92 -5.72 0.52 1.75
C TRP A 92 -4.68 -0.46 2.25
N VAL A 93 -4.91 -0.98 3.47
CA VAL A 93 -4.14 -2.06 4.08
C VAL A 93 -5.04 -3.29 4.15
N VAL A 94 -4.58 -4.40 3.57
CA VAL A 94 -5.25 -5.69 3.62
C VAL A 94 -4.31 -6.69 4.27
N VAL A 95 -4.79 -7.39 5.29
CA VAL A 95 -4.04 -8.43 6.00
C VAL A 95 -4.81 -9.73 5.89
N GLN A 96 -4.16 -10.77 5.40
CA GLN A 96 -4.73 -12.10 5.30
C GLN A 96 -3.94 -13.08 6.18
N SER A 97 -4.67 -13.81 7.02
CA SER A 97 -4.18 -15.01 7.70
C SER A 97 -4.66 -16.26 6.95
N LYS A 98 -4.32 -17.45 7.45
CA LYS A 98 -4.80 -18.73 6.88
C LYS A 98 -6.32 -18.82 6.79
N THR A 99 -7.05 -18.19 7.72
CA THR A 99 -8.52 -18.34 7.87
C THR A 99 -9.33 -17.06 7.71
N LYS A 100 -8.72 -15.87 7.84
CA LYS A 100 -9.43 -14.59 7.85
C LYS A 100 -8.70 -13.51 7.04
N MET A 101 -9.46 -12.51 6.59
CA MET A 101 -8.94 -11.30 5.95
C MET A 101 -9.48 -10.06 6.66
N GLY A 102 -8.57 -9.19 7.10
CA GLY A 102 -8.86 -7.86 7.62
C GLY A 102 -8.52 -6.79 6.59
N LYS A 103 -9.22 -5.65 6.64
CA LYS A 103 -9.06 -4.52 5.73
C LYS A 103 -9.21 -3.21 6.50
N ALA A 104 -8.37 -2.23 6.22
CA ALA A 104 -8.48 -0.89 6.78
C ALA A 104 -8.03 0.16 5.76
N LYS A 105 -8.71 1.31 5.76
CA LYS A 105 -8.31 2.49 4.99
C LYS A 105 -7.62 3.48 5.92
N THR A 106 -6.54 4.10 5.47
CA THR A 106 -5.90 5.19 6.22
C THR A 106 -6.81 6.41 6.26
N ALA A 107 -6.46 7.40 7.10
CA ALA A 107 -6.97 8.75 6.89
C ALA A 107 -6.60 9.22 5.46
N ALA A 108 -7.49 10.00 4.87
CA ALA A 108 -7.23 10.68 3.61
C ALA A 108 -6.82 12.13 3.89
N PHE A 109 -6.00 12.70 3.01
CA PHE A 109 -5.70 14.13 3.01
C PHE A 109 -5.78 14.68 1.58
N PHE A 110 -6.08 15.97 1.47
CA PHE A 110 -6.18 16.65 0.18
C PHE A 110 -4.81 17.04 -0.35
N LEU A 111 -4.63 16.82 -1.64
CA LEU A 111 -3.40 17.16 -2.36
C LEU A 111 -3.36 18.67 -2.66
N PRO A 112 -2.18 19.31 -2.63
CA PRO A 112 -2.04 20.70 -3.06
C PRO A 112 -2.50 20.89 -4.50
N PRO A 113 -3.14 22.03 -4.86
CA PRO A 113 -3.64 22.26 -6.22
C PRO A 113 -2.61 22.04 -7.33
N LYS A 114 -1.34 22.41 -7.09
CA LYS A 114 -0.26 22.22 -8.06
C LYS A 114 0.05 20.74 -8.34
N VAL A 115 -0.05 19.89 -7.34
CA VAL A 115 0.10 18.43 -7.50
C VAL A 115 -1.08 17.89 -8.32
N VAL A 116 -2.30 18.36 -8.03
CA VAL A 116 -3.51 17.96 -8.77
C VAL A 116 -3.45 18.36 -10.24
N GLU A 117 -2.94 19.56 -10.56
CA GLU A 117 -2.72 20.00 -11.94
C GLU A 117 -1.82 19.02 -12.71
N LEU A 118 -0.66 18.67 -12.16
CA LEU A 118 0.29 17.75 -12.79
C LEU A 118 -0.30 16.34 -12.98
N ILE A 119 -1.06 15.86 -11.99
CA ILE A 119 -1.75 14.56 -12.11
C ILE A 119 -2.78 14.60 -13.25
N ASN A 120 -3.53 15.69 -13.41
CA ASN A 120 -4.47 15.84 -14.51
C ASN A 120 -3.78 15.92 -15.89
N GLU A 121 -2.50 16.31 -15.93
CA GLU A 121 -1.65 16.28 -17.12
C GLU A 121 -1.07 14.87 -17.40
N GLY A 122 -1.35 13.89 -16.53
CA GLY A 122 -0.97 12.48 -16.70
C GLY A 122 0.26 12.06 -15.90
N MET A 123 0.77 12.91 -15.01
CA MET A 123 1.90 12.58 -14.13
C MET A 123 1.44 11.69 -12.96
N GLU A 124 2.27 10.74 -12.53
CA GLU A 124 2.00 9.99 -11.30
C GLU A 124 2.16 10.87 -10.06
N LEU A 125 1.43 10.56 -8.96
CA LEU A 125 1.47 11.34 -7.72
C LEU A 125 2.90 11.51 -7.19
N GLY A 126 3.68 10.43 -7.13
CA GLY A 126 5.04 10.48 -6.59
C GLY A 126 5.98 11.38 -7.41
N GLU A 127 5.80 11.43 -8.73
CA GLU A 127 6.57 12.32 -9.61
C GLU A 127 6.09 13.77 -9.47
N ALA A 128 4.78 13.99 -9.35
CA ALA A 128 4.21 15.31 -9.11
C ALA A 128 4.67 15.90 -7.77
N ASP A 129 4.73 15.07 -6.72
CA ASP A 129 5.27 15.46 -5.41
C ASP A 129 6.77 15.84 -5.52
N ASP A 130 7.57 15.04 -6.21
CA ASP A 130 8.99 15.33 -6.44
C ASP A 130 9.19 16.68 -7.15
N VAL A 131 8.38 16.97 -8.19
CA VAL A 131 8.40 18.23 -8.93
C VAL A 131 8.01 19.42 -8.04
N VAL A 132 6.93 19.30 -7.27
CA VAL A 132 6.38 20.41 -6.49
C VAL A 132 7.23 20.73 -5.26
N PHE A 133 7.75 19.71 -4.58
CA PHE A 133 8.49 19.89 -3.34
C PHE A 133 10.01 19.90 -3.53
N GLY A 134 10.52 19.73 -4.76
CA GLY A 134 11.95 19.75 -5.06
C GLY A 134 12.70 18.56 -4.45
N HIS A 135 12.04 17.41 -4.38
CA HIS A 135 12.57 16.17 -3.84
C HIS A 135 12.75 15.12 -4.95
N SER A 136 13.36 13.99 -4.58
CA SER A 136 13.43 12.81 -5.45
C SER A 136 13.07 11.56 -4.65
N ASN A 137 12.45 10.60 -5.34
CA ASN A 137 12.02 9.32 -4.77
C ASN A 137 10.93 9.42 -3.70
N SER A 138 10.01 10.40 -3.79
CA SER A 138 8.85 10.50 -2.87
C SER A 138 7.97 9.24 -2.85
N LYS A 139 8.06 8.37 -3.87
CA LYS A 139 7.37 7.07 -3.94
C LYS A 139 7.94 6.01 -2.98
N GLN A 140 9.13 6.20 -2.42
CA GLN A 140 9.83 5.20 -1.60
C GLN A 140 9.79 5.48 -0.10
#